data_AF-A0A3S4GZB9-F1
#
_entry.id   AF-A0A3S4GZB9-F1
#
_cell.length_a   1.000
_cell.length_b   1.000
_cell.length_c   1.000
_cell.angle_alpha   90.00
_cell.angle_beta   90.00
_cell.angle_gamma   90.00
#
_symmetry.space_group_name_H-M   'P 1'
#
loop_
_entity.id
_entity.type
_entity.pdbx_description
1 polymer ?
#
loop_
_entity_poly.entity_id
_entity_poly.type
_entity_poly.pdbx_seq_one_letter_code
_entity_poly.pdbx_strand_id
1 'polypeptide(L)' 'MPCPVDDIVVDEDNKVVTTPAYMLAEDIAQAATGIEKLVARVLALSA' A
#
# COMPACT_ATOMS: atom_id res chain seq x y z
N MET A 1 -6.73 -12.74 3.43
CA MET A 1 -7.63 -11.85 4.20
C MET A 1 -7.91 -10.62 3.36
N PRO A 2 -9.10 -9.99 3.46
CA PRO A 2 -9.37 -8.73 2.77
C PRO A 2 -8.38 -7.66 3.26
N CYS A 3 -7.70 -7.00 2.33
CA CYS A 3 -6.82 -5.87 2.64
C CYS A 3 -7.62 -4.58 2.44
N PRO A 4 -7.86 -3.79 3.50
CA PRO A 4 -8.56 -2.52 3.36
C PRO A 4 -7.71 -1.52 2.58
N VAL A 5 -8.34 -0.47 2.06
CA VAL A 5 -7.73 0.52 1.16
C VAL A 5 -6.57 1.29 1.80
N ASP A 6 -6.59 1.42 3.12
CA ASP A 6 -5.60 2.10 3.96
C ASP A 6 -4.45 1.17 4.41
N ASP A 7 -4.43 -0.07 3.93
CA ASP A 7 -3.39 -1.05 4.27
C ASP A 7 -2.58 -1.50 3.05
N ILE A 8 -1.45 -2.14 3.35
CA ILE A 8 -0.49 -2.64 2.36
C ILE A 8 -0.11 -4.08 2.64
N VAL A 9 0.16 -4.83 1.59
CA VAL A 9 0.75 -6.17 1.69
C VAL A 9 2.18 -6.11 1.19
N VAL A 10 3.09 -6.68 1.97
CA VAL A 10 4.52 -6.74 1.66
C VAL A 10 4.93 -8.19 1.50
N ASP A 11 5.53 -8.50 0.35
CA ASP A 11 6.36 -9.67 0.14
C ASP A 11 7.81 -9.24 0.39
N GLU A 12 8.35 -9.65 1.54
CA GLU A 12 9.71 -9.30 1.97
C GLU A 12 10.78 -10.02 1.15
N ASP A 13 10.52 -11.26 0.73
CA ASP A 13 11.49 -12.09 0.01
C ASP A 13 11.73 -11.54 -1.39
N ASN A 14 10.67 -11.07 -2.05
CA ASN A 14 10.73 -10.50 -3.40
C ASN A 14 10.73 -8.97 -3.40
N LYS A 15 10.69 -8.32 -2.23
CA LYS A 15 10.59 -6.86 -2.04
C LYS A 15 9.42 -6.23 -2.80
N VAL A 16 8.28 -6.90 -2.85
CA VAL A 16 7.08 -6.40 -3.54
C VAL A 16 6.12 -5.80 -2.51
N VAL A 17 5.69 -4.57 -2.73
CA VAL A 17 4.69 -3.88 -1.89
C VAL A 17 3.45 -3.59 -2.73
N THR A 18 2.27 -3.93 -2.22
CA THR A 18 0.98 -3.75 -2.92
C THR A 18 -0.06 -3.09 -2.04
N THR A 19 -0.99 -2.34 -2.65
CA THR A 19 -2.13 -1.70 -1.98
C THR A 19 -3.34 -1.66 -2.93
N PRO A 20 -4.59 -1.70 -2.43
CA PRO A 20 -5.77 -1.73 -3.30
C PRO A 20 -6.05 -0.44 -4.08
N ALA A 21 -5.69 0.72 -3.53
CA ALA A 21 -5.99 2.04 -4.10
C ALA A 21 -7.45 2.13 -4.62
N TYR A 22 -7.66 2.60 -5.85
CA TYR A 22 -8.99 2.76 -6.46
C TYR A 22 -9.76 1.45 -6.72
N MET A 23 -9.17 0.26 -6.49
CA MET A 23 -9.97 -0.97 -6.50
C MET A 23 -10.98 -1.00 -5.35
N LEU A 24 -10.70 -0.30 -4.24
CA LEU A 24 -11.54 -0.26 -3.04
C LEU A 24 -11.79 1.16 -2.48
N ALA A 25 -11.06 2.18 -2.93
CA ALA A 25 -11.25 3.55 -2.47
C ALA A 25 -12.57 4.16 -2.98
N GLU A 26 -13.32 4.81 -2.10
CA GLU A 26 -14.50 5.60 -2.43
C GLU A 26 -14.15 7.06 -2.76
N ASP A 27 -13.00 7.54 -2.27
CA ASP A 27 -12.48 8.88 -2.54
C ASP A 27 -10.96 8.93 -2.66
N ILE A 28 -10.45 10.09 -3.07
CA ILE A 28 -9.01 10.33 -3.27
C ILE A 28 -8.19 10.31 -1.97
N ALA A 29 -8.79 10.67 -0.83
CA ALA A 29 -8.09 10.74 0.44
C ALA A 29 -7.82 9.33 1.00
N GLN A 30 -8.76 8.41 0.82
CA GLN A 30 -8.59 7.00 1.14
C GLN A 30 -7.48 6.36 0.28
N ALA A 31 -7.50 6.61 -1.03
CA ALA A 31 -6.44 6.13 -1.92
C ALA A 31 -5.06 6.70 -1.54
N ALA A 32 -4.99 8.00 -1.22
CA ALA A 32 -3.75 8.64 -0.80
C ALA A 32 -3.15 7.98 0.46
N THR A 33 -3.99 7.67 1.45
CA THR A 33 -3.55 7.04 2.71
C THR A 33 -2.84 5.70 2.47
N GLY A 34 -3.42 4.81 1.65
CA GLY A 34 -2.80 3.53 1.30
C GLY A 34 -1.51 3.69 0.50
N ILE A 35 -1.48 4.64 -0.45
CA ILE A 35 -0.32 4.92 -1.30
C ILE A 35 0.84 5.50 -0.48
N GLU A 36 0.59 6.43 0.45
CA GLU A 36 1.63 7.00 1.33
C GLU A 36 2.32 5.92 2.15
N LYS A 37 1.54 5.01 2.73
CA LYS A 37 2.06 3.85 3.49
C LYS A 37 2.90 2.93 2.60
N LEU A 38 2.45 2.67 1.37
CA LEU A 38 3.18 1.86 0.39
C LEU A 38 4.54 2.49 0.08
N VAL A 39 4.57 3.78 -0.24
CA VAL A 39 5.81 4.50 -0.58
C VAL A 39 6.79 4.50 0.59
N ALA A 40 6.32 4.75 1.82
CA ALA A 40 7.15 4.67 3.02
C ALA A 40 7.80 3.29 3.18
N ARG A 41 7.07 2.20 2.89
CA ARG A 41 7.61 0.85 2.95
C ARG A 41 8.63 0.58 1.84
N VAL A 42 8.37 1.02 0.62
CA VAL A 42 9.33 0.90 -0.51
C VAL A 42 10.63 1.61 -0.18
N LEU A 43 10.57 2.83 0.37
CA LEU A 43 11.76 3.57 0.80
C LEU A 43 12.55 2.80 1.87
N ALA A 44 11.86 2.22 2.87
CA ALA A 44 12.49 1.41 3.91
C ALA A 44 13.18 0.13 3.38
N LEU A 45 12.70 -0.45 2.28
CA LEU A 45 13.29 -1.64 1.64
C LEU A 45 14.44 -1.31 0.66
N SER A 46 14.58 -0.03 0.32
CA SER A 46 15.60 0.50 -0.60
C SER A 46 16.85 1.04 0.10
N ALA A 47 16.80 1.18 1.43
CA ALA A 47 17.96 1.45 2.28
C ALA A 47 18.76 0.16 2.55
#